data_AF-W2TTW4-F1
#
_entry.id   AF-W2TTW4-F1
#
_cell.length_a   1.000
_cell.length_b   1.000
_cell.length_c   1.000
_cell.angle_alpha   90.00
_cell.angle_beta   90.00
_cell.angle_gamma   90.00
#
_symmetry.space_group_name_H-M   'P 1'
#
loop_
_entity.id
_entity.type
_entity.pdbx_description
1 polymer ?
#
loop_
_entity_poly.entity_id
_entity_poly.type
_entity_poly.pdbx_seq_one_letter_code
_entity_poly.pdbx_strand_id
1 'polypeptide(L)'
;METIAISADFPLIQNHAVLRRLWNAKEHAKEAQNEILIGSFYWSLLVKNTGNNYETDTTNTGGDGGLIYNTLISTAQRGVNIKIAQNFRDGGYEETADLAAVSNGRIKVRSLDFKQWYPGGILHTKSWAVDGKHLYIGSANFDWRALTQVRELGLAVFNCPCLGNDLKKLLQIYWEMGAEGAKLPDSWPTSLATPAYHGRPTVVPHANGNQAVYISASPPGFQSCGREDDLDAMVKLIDETKHRLDMAVMNYAPCSLYMKPLNRWYGRLDEAIRRAAFDRQVKVRFLFSRWSHTAAKFYSYLHSLADISSQLQCIYKGKRCSTRGSIDIRIIQVPDMKYGGIPFSRVYHSKYFVTDKAVYIGTSNWTPDYWWFTSGIGIVVKSDDISQTSYLVKQFAQHLCGFCVRRRWRHETKQPVLSGMSNSCARCRQHFEACWQSGIRQTPDYRLPTIQ
;
A
#
# COMPACT_ATOMS: atom_id res chain seq x y z
N MET A 1 -23.41 -19.12 28.58
CA MET A 1 -22.99 -18.91 27.18
C MET A 1 -21.71 -18.10 27.23
N GLU A 2 -20.55 -18.76 27.19
CA GLU A 2 -19.26 -18.09 27.19
C GLU A 2 -18.98 -17.52 25.81
N THR A 3 -19.03 -16.20 25.71
CA THR A 3 -18.64 -15.44 24.53
C THR A 3 -17.12 -15.48 24.42
N ILE A 4 -16.59 -16.39 23.61
CA ILE A 4 -15.17 -16.36 23.23
C ILE A 4 -14.96 -15.08 22.43
N ALA A 5 -14.36 -14.06 23.07
CA ALA A 5 -13.90 -12.86 22.39
C ALA A 5 -12.79 -13.27 21.43
N ILE A 6 -13.13 -13.40 20.14
CA ILE A 6 -12.15 -13.56 19.07
C ILE A 6 -11.43 -12.21 18.93
N SER A 7 -10.30 -12.05 19.62
CA SER A 7 -9.41 -10.90 19.41
C SER A 7 -8.69 -11.07 18.07
N ALA A 8 -8.93 -10.17 17.12
CA ALA A 8 -8.17 -10.13 15.89
C ALA A 8 -6.80 -9.46 16.16
N ASP A 9 -5.71 -10.10 15.72
CA ASP A 9 -4.38 -9.49 15.75
C ASP A 9 -4.12 -8.70 14.47
N PHE A 10 -3.77 -7.43 14.62
CA PHE A 10 -3.48 -6.49 13.55
C PHE A 10 -2.02 -6.02 13.59
N PRO A 11 -1.03 -6.90 13.31
CA PRO A 11 0.35 -6.46 13.27
C PRO A 11 0.57 -5.46 12.13
N LEU A 12 1.18 -4.32 12.46
CA LEU A 12 1.66 -3.34 11.49
C LEU A 12 2.95 -3.82 10.81
N ILE A 13 3.03 -3.67 9.49
CA ILE A 13 4.01 -4.36 8.65
C ILE A 13 4.90 -3.36 7.93
N GLN A 14 6.08 -3.07 8.48
CA GLN A 14 7.02 -2.10 7.87
C GLN A 14 8.51 -2.50 7.94
N ASN A 15 8.82 -3.63 8.57
CA ASN A 15 10.18 -4.15 8.67
C ASN A 15 10.32 -5.41 7.81
N HIS A 16 11.49 -5.57 7.18
CA HIS A 16 11.87 -6.83 6.53
C HIS A 16 11.63 -8.03 7.46
N ALA A 17 11.88 -7.90 8.78
CA ALA A 17 11.61 -8.95 9.77
C ALA A 17 10.11 -9.26 10.00
N VAL A 18 9.20 -8.30 9.76
CA VAL A 18 7.74 -8.48 9.92
C VAL A 18 7.11 -8.97 8.62
N LEU A 19 7.51 -8.44 7.46
CA LEU A 19 7.20 -9.04 6.15
C LEU A 19 7.68 -10.50 6.10
N ARG A 20 8.90 -10.75 6.59
CA ARG A 20 9.41 -12.10 6.83
C ARG A 20 8.55 -12.92 7.76
N ARG A 21 7.91 -12.35 8.79
CA ARG A 21 7.04 -13.12 9.71
C ARG A 21 5.68 -13.45 9.09
N LEU A 22 5.13 -12.53 8.32
CA LEU A 22 3.83 -12.71 7.65
C LEU A 22 3.91 -13.63 6.45
N TRP A 23 5.07 -13.62 5.80
CA TRP A 23 5.39 -14.57 4.76
C TRP A 23 6.26 -15.72 5.25
N ASN A 24 6.61 -15.76 6.54
CA ASN A 24 7.00 -17.00 7.20
C ASN A 24 5.73 -17.83 7.29
N ALA A 25 5.45 -18.41 6.15
CA ALA A 25 4.44 -19.37 5.85
C ALA A 25 4.58 -20.60 6.78
N LYS A 26 5.67 -20.71 7.55
CA LYS A 26 5.80 -21.67 8.65
C LYS A 26 4.70 -21.57 9.71
N GLU A 27 4.08 -20.43 9.96
CA GLU A 27 2.92 -20.38 10.88
C GLU A 27 1.62 -20.40 10.07
N HIS A 28 1.42 -19.48 9.12
CA HIS A 28 0.13 -19.35 8.42
C HIS A 28 -0.18 -20.47 7.43
N ALA A 29 0.83 -21.00 6.75
CA ALA A 29 0.64 -22.11 5.84
C ALA A 29 0.67 -23.45 6.58
N LYS A 30 1.03 -23.49 7.88
CA LYS A 30 0.65 -24.61 8.77
C LYS A 30 -0.77 -24.47 9.30
N GLU A 31 -1.22 -23.24 9.57
CA GLU A 31 -2.59 -22.94 9.97
C GLU A 31 -3.60 -23.18 8.84
N ALA A 32 -3.19 -23.01 7.57
CA ALA A 32 -4.03 -23.31 6.42
C ALA A 32 -4.51 -24.78 6.44
N GLN A 33 -5.81 -24.99 6.39
CA GLN A 33 -6.44 -26.30 6.40
C GLN A 33 -7.13 -26.64 5.08
N ASN A 34 -7.69 -25.66 4.36
CA ASN A 34 -8.55 -25.92 3.20
C ASN A 34 -8.08 -25.22 1.93
N GLU A 35 -7.91 -23.89 1.98
CA GLU A 35 -7.67 -23.08 0.79
C GLU A 35 -6.82 -21.83 1.07
N ILE A 36 -5.90 -21.55 0.15
CA ILE A 36 -5.22 -20.26 0.03
C ILE A 36 -5.60 -19.65 -1.32
N LEU A 37 -6.09 -18.42 -1.30
CA LEU A 37 -6.42 -17.66 -2.50
C LEU A 37 -5.53 -16.43 -2.60
N ILE A 38 -4.87 -16.26 -3.74
CA ILE A 38 -3.82 -15.28 -3.98
C ILE A 38 -4.20 -14.38 -5.15
N GLY A 39 -4.12 -13.07 -4.96
CA GLY A 39 -4.12 -12.07 -6.02
C GLY A 39 -2.74 -11.41 -6.11
N SER A 40 -2.10 -11.52 -7.28
CA SER A 40 -0.69 -11.13 -7.44
C SER A 40 -0.41 -10.39 -8.75
N PHE A 41 0.46 -9.38 -8.71
CA PHE A 41 0.93 -8.70 -9.92
C PHE A 41 1.99 -9.52 -10.68
N TYR A 42 3.08 -9.89 -10.03
CA TYR A 42 4.11 -10.74 -10.61
C TYR A 42 4.77 -11.60 -9.54
N TRP A 43 5.54 -12.59 -9.98
CA TRP A 43 6.29 -13.52 -9.14
C TRP A 43 7.79 -13.49 -9.47
N SER A 44 8.59 -13.32 -8.43
CA SER A 44 10.05 -13.47 -8.43
C SER A 44 10.53 -13.74 -7.00
N LEU A 45 9.98 -14.75 -6.33
CA LEU A 45 10.44 -15.16 -5.00
C LEU A 45 11.80 -15.86 -5.07
N LEU A 46 12.13 -16.48 -6.19
CA LEU A 46 13.43 -17.09 -6.44
C LEU A 46 14.34 -16.11 -7.17
N VAL A 47 15.61 -16.03 -6.74
CA VAL A 47 16.59 -15.09 -7.32
C VAL A 47 16.75 -15.30 -8.82
N LYS A 48 16.78 -16.54 -9.31
CA LYS A 48 16.85 -16.88 -10.73
C LYS A 48 15.72 -16.25 -11.57
N ASN A 49 14.56 -15.94 -10.95
CA ASN A 49 13.39 -15.39 -11.62
C ASN A 49 13.32 -13.85 -11.51
N THR A 50 14.38 -13.17 -11.04
CA THR A 50 14.46 -11.70 -10.94
C THR A 50 14.39 -11.00 -12.31
N GLY A 51 14.84 -11.68 -13.37
CA GLY A 51 15.04 -11.11 -14.70
C GLY A 51 16.26 -10.18 -14.76
N ASN A 52 16.45 -9.47 -15.88
CA ASN A 52 17.58 -8.56 -16.12
C ASN A 52 18.95 -9.25 -15.98
N ASN A 53 19.04 -10.52 -16.39
CA ASN A 53 20.24 -11.36 -16.25
C ASN A 53 20.78 -11.43 -14.82
N TYR A 54 19.91 -11.21 -13.82
CA TYR A 54 20.27 -11.28 -12.40
C TYR A 54 19.96 -12.65 -11.85
N GLU A 55 20.95 -13.55 -11.89
CA GLU A 55 20.79 -14.95 -11.49
C GLU A 55 21.40 -15.25 -10.11
N THR A 56 22.26 -14.38 -9.60
CA THR A 56 22.97 -14.57 -8.33
C THR A 56 22.82 -13.36 -7.41
N ASP A 57 22.35 -13.60 -6.19
CA ASP A 57 22.29 -12.59 -5.14
C ASP A 57 23.56 -12.58 -4.30
N THR A 58 24.50 -11.73 -4.67
CA THR A 58 25.78 -11.53 -3.97
C THR A 58 25.62 -10.93 -2.57
N THR A 59 24.41 -10.46 -2.21
CA THR A 59 24.13 -9.89 -0.89
C THR A 59 23.55 -10.90 0.09
N ASN A 60 23.22 -12.11 -0.38
CA ASN A 60 22.65 -13.23 0.38
C ASN A 60 21.41 -12.83 1.19
N THR A 61 20.46 -12.18 0.53
CA THR A 61 19.19 -11.70 1.08
C THR A 61 17.96 -12.27 0.38
N GLY A 62 18.13 -13.06 -0.69
CA GLY A 62 17.03 -13.72 -1.40
C GLY A 62 16.41 -14.92 -0.67
N GLY A 63 17.04 -15.43 0.39
CA GLY A 63 16.63 -16.66 1.08
C GLY A 63 15.20 -16.66 1.61
N ASP A 64 14.68 -15.49 2.01
CA ASP A 64 13.31 -15.35 2.49
C ASP A 64 12.29 -15.69 1.38
N GLY A 65 12.56 -15.29 0.13
CA GLY A 65 11.70 -15.65 -1.01
C GLY A 65 11.68 -17.17 -1.28
N GLY A 66 12.84 -17.83 -1.20
CA GLY A 66 12.92 -19.29 -1.33
C GLY A 66 12.16 -20.04 -0.23
N LEU A 67 12.17 -19.53 1.00
CA LEU A 67 11.41 -20.11 2.11
C LEU A 67 9.90 -20.08 1.85
N ILE A 68 9.41 -18.97 1.31
CA ILE A 68 8.01 -18.82 0.92
C ILE A 68 7.63 -19.84 -0.13
N TYR A 69 8.41 -19.88 -1.21
CA TYR A 69 8.18 -20.75 -2.35
C TYR A 69 8.06 -22.21 -1.89
N ASN A 70 9.03 -22.67 -1.09
CA ASN A 70 9.02 -24.02 -0.51
C ASN A 70 7.84 -24.26 0.44
N THR A 71 7.35 -23.22 1.10
CA THR A 71 6.21 -23.38 1.99
C THR A 71 4.89 -23.51 1.25
N LEU A 72 4.72 -22.85 0.10
CA LEU A 72 3.56 -23.08 -0.76
C LEU A 72 3.52 -24.53 -1.24
N ILE A 73 4.67 -25.09 -1.62
CA ILE A 73 4.81 -26.51 -1.99
C ILE A 73 4.41 -27.42 -0.82
N SER A 74 5.02 -27.24 0.36
CA SER A 74 4.72 -28.12 1.50
C SER A 74 3.26 -28.00 1.95
N THR A 75 2.65 -26.83 1.82
CA THR A 75 1.23 -26.62 2.11
C THR A 75 0.32 -27.37 1.14
N ALA A 76 0.65 -27.32 -0.15
CA ALA A 76 -0.04 -28.12 -1.16
C ALA A 76 0.12 -29.63 -0.90
N GLN A 77 1.31 -30.08 -0.52
CA GLN A 77 1.59 -31.48 -0.15
C GLN A 77 0.81 -31.96 1.08
N ARG A 78 0.49 -31.06 2.02
CA ARG A 78 -0.43 -31.34 3.14
C ARG A 78 -1.91 -31.47 2.72
N GLY A 79 -2.24 -31.24 1.46
CA GLY A 79 -3.59 -31.37 0.91
C GLY A 79 -4.41 -30.08 0.87
N VAL A 80 -3.79 -28.92 1.11
CA VAL A 80 -4.44 -27.61 1.00
C VAL A 80 -4.48 -27.19 -0.48
N ASN A 81 -5.61 -26.65 -0.94
CA ASN A 81 -5.73 -26.12 -2.30
C ASN A 81 -5.21 -24.68 -2.36
N ILE A 82 -4.45 -24.34 -3.40
CA ILE A 82 -3.95 -22.98 -3.60
C ILE A 82 -4.38 -22.49 -4.98
N LYS A 83 -5.04 -21.33 -5.00
CA LYS A 83 -5.48 -20.65 -6.22
C LYS A 83 -4.69 -19.36 -6.37
N ILE A 84 -4.00 -19.22 -7.50
CA ILE A 84 -3.21 -18.04 -7.82
C ILE A 84 -3.87 -17.33 -9.01
N ALA A 85 -4.48 -16.17 -8.75
CA ALA A 85 -4.88 -15.22 -9.78
C ALA A 85 -3.73 -14.22 -9.96
N GLN A 86 -3.13 -14.21 -11.14
CA GLN A 86 -1.99 -13.36 -11.46
C GLN A 86 -2.25 -12.47 -12.67
N ASN A 87 -1.49 -11.39 -12.80
CA ASN A 87 -1.53 -10.58 -14.02
C ASN A 87 -1.12 -11.40 -15.23
N PHE A 88 -1.68 -11.13 -16.40
CA PHE A 88 -1.17 -11.71 -17.64
C PHE A 88 0.19 -11.11 -18.03
N ARG A 89 1.09 -11.98 -18.46
CA ARG A 89 2.37 -11.63 -19.07
C ARG A 89 2.61 -12.57 -20.23
N ASP A 90 3.05 -12.03 -21.36
CA ASP A 90 3.48 -12.85 -22.49
C ASP A 90 4.65 -13.76 -22.09
N GLY A 91 4.57 -15.04 -22.47
CA GLY A 91 5.47 -16.11 -21.98
C GLY A 91 5.22 -16.59 -20.54
N GLY A 92 4.31 -15.97 -19.79
CA GLY A 92 3.92 -16.40 -18.45
C GLY A 92 4.97 -16.16 -17.34
N TYR A 93 4.83 -16.91 -16.25
CA TYR A 93 5.72 -16.88 -15.09
C TYR A 93 6.17 -18.30 -14.74
N GLU A 94 7.42 -18.63 -15.05
CA GLU A 94 8.04 -19.93 -14.78
C GLU A 94 7.83 -20.35 -13.32
N GLU A 95 8.06 -19.45 -12.36
CA GLU A 95 7.95 -19.76 -10.93
C GLU A 95 6.56 -20.31 -10.53
N THR A 96 5.48 -19.73 -11.07
CA THR A 96 4.12 -20.21 -10.78
C THR A 96 3.75 -21.47 -11.56
N ALA A 97 4.32 -21.64 -12.76
CA ALA A 97 4.17 -22.87 -13.54
C ALA A 97 4.86 -24.05 -12.82
N ASP A 98 6.07 -23.84 -12.30
CA ASP A 98 6.81 -24.80 -11.50
C ASP A 98 6.02 -25.19 -10.24
N LEU A 99 5.47 -24.20 -9.51
CA LEU A 99 4.59 -24.46 -8.36
C LEU A 99 3.39 -25.34 -8.74
N ALA A 100 2.71 -25.03 -9.83
CA ALA A 100 1.57 -25.82 -10.30
C ALA A 100 1.99 -27.25 -10.65
N ALA A 101 3.09 -27.42 -11.39
CA ALA A 101 3.59 -28.71 -11.84
C ALA A 101 3.95 -29.66 -10.69
N VAL A 102 4.61 -29.15 -9.64
CA VAL A 102 5.05 -29.99 -8.49
C VAL A 102 3.96 -30.24 -7.45
N SER A 103 2.78 -29.64 -7.61
CA SER A 103 1.73 -29.64 -6.58
C SER A 103 0.72 -30.80 -6.69
N ASN A 104 0.84 -31.67 -7.69
CA ASN A 104 -0.16 -32.71 -7.98
C ASN A 104 -1.59 -32.15 -8.10
N GLY A 105 -1.75 -31.03 -8.81
CA GLY A 105 -3.04 -30.39 -9.08
C GLY A 105 -3.62 -29.56 -7.93
N ARG A 106 -2.90 -29.42 -6.81
CA ARG A 106 -3.32 -28.63 -5.64
C ARG A 106 -3.10 -27.13 -5.81
N ILE A 107 -2.05 -26.74 -6.52
CA ILE A 107 -1.79 -25.35 -6.89
C ILE A 107 -2.32 -25.14 -8.32
N LYS A 108 -3.26 -24.21 -8.48
CA LYS A 108 -3.81 -23.82 -9.78
C LYS A 108 -3.57 -22.35 -10.03
N VAL A 109 -3.21 -22.01 -11.25
CA VAL A 109 -2.84 -20.65 -11.67
C VAL A 109 -3.77 -20.20 -12.78
N ARG A 110 -4.23 -18.95 -12.70
CA ARG A 110 -5.00 -18.26 -13.73
C ARG A 110 -4.43 -16.87 -13.95
N SER A 111 -4.30 -16.47 -15.22
CA SER A 111 -3.72 -15.19 -15.61
C SER A 111 -4.80 -14.27 -16.15
N LEU A 112 -4.88 -13.04 -15.65
CA LEU A 112 -5.88 -12.05 -16.04
C LEU A 112 -5.27 -11.06 -17.03
N ASP A 113 -5.77 -11.05 -18.27
CA ASP A 113 -5.40 -10.04 -19.26
C ASP A 113 -6.44 -8.92 -19.30
N PHE A 114 -6.12 -7.81 -18.65
CA PHE A 114 -7.01 -6.65 -18.56
C PHE A 114 -7.29 -6.00 -19.91
N LYS A 115 -6.46 -6.24 -20.94
CA LYS A 115 -6.73 -5.76 -22.30
C LYS A 115 -7.95 -6.41 -22.93
N GLN A 116 -8.46 -7.51 -22.36
CA GLN A 116 -9.71 -8.13 -22.80
C GLN A 116 -10.95 -7.28 -22.45
N TRP A 117 -10.86 -6.40 -21.45
CA TRP A 117 -12.02 -5.64 -20.94
C TRP A 117 -11.81 -4.13 -20.92
N TYR A 118 -10.56 -3.68 -20.98
CA TYR A 118 -10.18 -2.26 -20.89
C TYR A 118 -9.14 -1.92 -21.97
N PRO A 119 -8.93 -0.63 -22.29
CA PRO A 119 -7.88 -0.20 -23.22
C PRO A 119 -6.44 -0.49 -22.73
N GLY A 120 -6.28 -0.98 -21.51
CA GLY A 120 -5.00 -1.31 -20.88
C GLY A 120 -5.20 -1.80 -19.45
N GLY A 121 -4.18 -1.65 -18.62
CA GLY A 121 -4.23 -2.03 -17.20
C GLY A 121 -3.71 -3.45 -16.93
N ILE A 122 -3.69 -3.80 -15.64
CA ILE A 122 -3.07 -5.02 -15.10
C ILE A 122 -3.76 -5.46 -13.81
N LEU A 123 -3.55 -6.69 -13.37
CA LEU A 123 -3.78 -7.07 -11.97
C LEU A 123 -2.63 -6.50 -11.12
N HIS A 124 -2.92 -5.50 -10.29
CA HIS A 124 -1.92 -4.87 -9.42
C HIS A 124 -2.15 -5.15 -7.92
N THR A 125 -2.96 -6.14 -7.58
CA THR A 125 -3.13 -6.62 -6.20
C THR A 125 -1.91 -7.43 -5.73
N LYS A 126 -1.59 -7.35 -4.43
CA LYS A 126 -0.58 -8.17 -3.77
C LYS A 126 -1.12 -8.66 -2.43
N SER A 127 -1.97 -9.67 -2.49
CA SER A 127 -2.82 -10.03 -1.36
C SER A 127 -3.12 -11.51 -1.35
N TRP A 128 -3.40 -12.01 -0.16
CA TRP A 128 -3.79 -13.39 0.04
C TRP A 128 -4.87 -13.48 1.11
N ALA A 129 -5.71 -14.50 0.99
CA ALA A 129 -6.67 -14.93 2.00
C ALA A 129 -6.46 -16.43 2.27
N VAL A 130 -6.39 -16.81 3.54
CA VAL A 130 -6.24 -18.20 4.00
C VAL A 130 -7.48 -18.61 4.76
N ASP A 131 -8.16 -19.66 4.28
CA ASP A 131 -9.37 -20.26 4.85
C ASP A 131 -10.51 -19.27 5.16
N GLY A 132 -10.53 -18.11 4.50
CA GLY A 132 -11.49 -17.05 4.80
C GLY A 132 -11.33 -16.48 6.23
N LYS A 133 -10.17 -16.66 6.86
CA LYS A 133 -9.90 -16.34 8.27
C LYS A 133 -8.70 -15.41 8.46
N HIS A 134 -7.67 -15.56 7.64
CA HIS A 134 -6.47 -14.74 7.70
C HIS A 134 -6.27 -14.02 6.37
N LEU A 135 -5.74 -12.80 6.41
CA LEU A 135 -5.56 -12.00 5.20
C LEU A 135 -4.32 -11.11 5.27
N TYR A 136 -3.85 -10.71 4.09
CA TYR A 136 -2.88 -9.63 3.91
C TYR A 136 -3.29 -8.71 2.76
N ILE A 137 -3.22 -7.40 3.00
CA ILE A 137 -3.37 -6.35 1.99
C ILE A 137 -2.21 -5.36 2.14
N GLY A 138 -1.47 -5.11 1.07
CA GLY A 138 -0.35 -4.18 1.10
C GLY A 138 0.42 -4.09 -0.21
N SER A 139 1.54 -3.39 -0.17
CA SER A 139 2.31 -3.03 -1.36
C SER A 139 3.33 -4.08 -1.82
N ALA A 140 3.72 -5.00 -0.92
CA ALA A 140 4.75 -6.02 -1.20
C ALA A 140 4.32 -7.01 -2.27
N ASN A 141 5.03 -7.03 -3.41
CA ASN A 141 4.87 -8.05 -4.45
C ASN A 141 5.35 -9.43 -3.96
N PHE A 142 5.00 -10.49 -4.70
CA PHE A 142 5.52 -11.85 -4.51
C PHE A 142 6.96 -11.90 -5.04
N ASP A 143 7.84 -11.17 -4.38
CA ASP A 143 9.19 -10.84 -4.84
C ASP A 143 10.14 -10.87 -3.64
N TRP A 144 11.26 -11.59 -3.75
CA TRP A 144 12.24 -11.63 -2.67
C TRP A 144 12.76 -10.22 -2.31
N ARG A 145 12.83 -9.31 -3.29
CA ARG A 145 13.24 -7.91 -3.08
C ARG A 145 12.21 -7.15 -2.26
N ALA A 146 10.91 -7.44 -2.40
CA ALA A 146 9.86 -6.85 -1.57
C ALA A 146 10.07 -7.16 -0.08
N LEU A 147 10.69 -8.31 0.21
CA LEU A 147 10.92 -8.80 1.57
C LEU A 147 12.20 -8.30 2.19
N THR A 148 13.23 -7.95 1.40
CA THR A 148 14.58 -7.64 1.91
C THR A 148 15.23 -6.37 1.37
N GLN A 149 14.74 -5.80 0.26
CA GLN A 149 15.39 -4.67 -0.44
C GLN A 149 14.49 -3.47 -0.71
N VAL A 150 13.18 -3.67 -0.72
CA VAL A 150 12.18 -2.63 -0.97
C VAL A 150 11.49 -2.24 0.33
N ARG A 151 11.16 -0.97 0.48
CA ARG A 151 10.37 -0.48 1.62
C ARG A 151 8.90 -0.61 1.28
N GLU A 152 8.26 -1.57 1.92
CA GLU A 152 6.85 -1.92 1.72
C GLU A 152 6.02 -1.64 2.98
N LEU A 153 4.71 -1.55 2.80
CA LEU A 153 3.72 -1.46 3.88
C LEU A 153 2.55 -2.39 3.59
N GLY A 154 2.02 -3.03 4.63
CA GLY A 154 0.72 -3.68 4.57
C GLY A 154 0.04 -3.81 5.93
N LEU A 155 -1.15 -4.40 5.89
CA LEU A 155 -1.88 -4.88 7.05
C LEU A 155 -2.16 -6.38 6.87
N ALA A 156 -1.83 -7.15 7.89
CA ALA A 156 -2.30 -8.51 8.01
C ALA A 156 -3.27 -8.61 9.17
N VAL A 157 -4.27 -9.45 9.00
CA VAL A 157 -5.29 -9.70 10.01
C VAL A 157 -5.38 -11.20 10.21
N PHE A 158 -5.25 -11.63 11.45
CA PHE A 158 -5.31 -13.03 11.82
C PHE A 158 -6.56 -13.35 12.62
N ASN A 159 -7.08 -14.56 12.44
CA ASN A 159 -8.22 -15.05 13.19
C ASN A 159 -9.46 -14.14 13.09
N CYS A 160 -9.73 -13.60 11.89
CA CYS A 160 -10.82 -12.68 11.65
C CYS A 160 -11.69 -13.14 10.48
N PRO A 161 -12.61 -14.11 10.70
CA PRO A 161 -13.43 -14.67 9.63
C PRO A 161 -14.27 -13.65 8.87
N CYS A 162 -14.70 -12.55 9.51
CA CYS A 162 -15.48 -11.52 8.82
C CYS A 162 -14.66 -10.82 7.72
N LEU A 163 -13.43 -10.38 8.03
CA LEU A 163 -12.57 -9.73 7.04
C LEU A 163 -11.90 -10.74 6.09
N GLY A 164 -11.50 -11.91 6.59
CA GLY A 164 -10.88 -12.96 5.77
C GLY A 164 -11.83 -13.43 4.67
N ASN A 165 -13.12 -13.65 4.99
CA ASN A 165 -14.11 -13.99 3.99
C ASN A 165 -14.42 -12.83 3.05
N ASP A 166 -14.41 -11.59 3.53
CA ASP A 166 -14.64 -10.42 2.68
C ASP A 166 -13.54 -10.26 1.62
N LEU A 167 -12.26 -10.41 2.00
CA LEU A 167 -11.17 -10.41 1.03
C LEU A 167 -11.25 -11.64 0.11
N LYS A 168 -11.58 -12.83 0.64
CA LYS A 168 -11.72 -14.05 -0.16
C LYS A 168 -12.73 -13.85 -1.30
N LYS A 169 -13.89 -13.23 -1.04
CA LYS A 169 -14.90 -12.92 -2.08
C LYS A 169 -14.33 -12.04 -3.19
N LEU A 170 -13.54 -11.02 -2.82
CA LEU A 170 -12.89 -10.15 -3.79
C LEU A 170 -11.86 -10.93 -4.62
N LEU A 171 -10.98 -11.72 -3.98
CA LEU A 171 -10.01 -12.50 -4.73
C LEU A 171 -10.67 -13.60 -5.59
N GLN A 172 -11.86 -14.07 -5.23
CA GLN A 172 -12.64 -15.01 -6.04
C GLN A 172 -13.08 -14.36 -7.36
N ILE A 173 -13.41 -13.06 -7.36
CA ILE A 173 -13.65 -12.30 -8.61
C ILE A 173 -12.44 -12.40 -9.54
N TYR A 174 -11.23 -12.21 -9.01
CA TYR A 174 -10.02 -12.35 -9.82
C TYR A 174 -9.86 -13.77 -10.35
N TRP A 175 -10.12 -14.78 -9.53
CA TRP A 175 -10.07 -16.17 -9.95
C TRP A 175 -11.05 -16.48 -11.09
N GLU A 176 -12.29 -15.98 -11.02
CA GLU A 176 -13.28 -16.15 -12.09
C GLU A 176 -12.87 -15.43 -13.37
N MET A 177 -12.40 -14.17 -13.26
CA MET A 177 -11.98 -13.38 -14.42
C MET A 177 -10.72 -13.91 -15.09
N GLY A 178 -9.92 -14.74 -14.40
CA GLY A 178 -8.79 -15.44 -15.01
C GLY A 178 -9.17 -16.72 -15.77
N ALA A 179 -10.45 -17.08 -15.85
CA ALA A 179 -10.91 -18.20 -16.67
C ALA A 179 -10.84 -17.86 -18.17
N GLU A 180 -10.67 -18.89 -19.00
CA GLU A 180 -10.70 -18.74 -20.46
C GLU A 180 -12.05 -18.17 -20.91
N GLY A 181 -12.01 -17.13 -21.75
CA GLY A 181 -13.22 -16.49 -22.30
C GLY A 181 -14.05 -15.70 -21.28
N ALA A 182 -13.51 -15.39 -20.10
CA ALA A 182 -14.22 -14.63 -19.08
C ALA A 182 -14.66 -13.25 -19.59
N LYS A 183 -15.92 -12.91 -19.32
CA LYS A 183 -16.52 -11.61 -19.64
C LYS A 183 -16.96 -10.94 -18.35
N LEU A 184 -16.81 -9.61 -18.29
CA LEU A 184 -17.37 -8.84 -17.19
C LEU A 184 -18.90 -9.05 -17.15
N PRO A 185 -19.46 -9.48 -16.02
CA PRO A 185 -20.91 -9.62 -15.89
C PRO A 185 -21.55 -8.25 -15.66
N ASP A 186 -22.82 -8.10 -16.01
CA ASP A 186 -23.61 -6.90 -15.66
C ASP A 186 -23.71 -6.72 -14.15
N SER A 187 -23.76 -7.83 -13.40
CA SER A 187 -23.70 -7.85 -11.94
C SER A 187 -23.05 -9.12 -11.42
N TRP A 188 -22.28 -8.99 -10.34
CA TRP A 188 -21.71 -10.14 -9.65
C TRP A 188 -22.76 -10.86 -8.80
N PRO A 189 -22.66 -12.20 -8.66
CA PRO A 189 -23.54 -12.96 -7.78
C PRO A 189 -23.55 -12.41 -6.35
N THR A 190 -24.70 -12.51 -5.67
CA THR A 190 -24.86 -12.05 -4.28
C THR A 190 -23.93 -12.75 -3.30
N SER A 191 -23.45 -13.96 -3.62
CA SER A 191 -22.43 -14.67 -2.84
C SER A 191 -21.09 -13.93 -2.76
N LEU A 192 -20.78 -13.07 -3.74
CA LEU A 192 -19.57 -12.24 -3.77
C LEU A 192 -19.80 -10.83 -3.23
N ALA A 193 -21.05 -10.45 -2.92
CA ALA A 193 -21.37 -9.15 -2.35
C ALA A 193 -20.82 -8.98 -0.93
N THR A 194 -20.65 -7.71 -0.54
CA THR A 194 -20.21 -7.34 0.81
C THR A 194 -21.21 -6.38 1.47
N PRO A 195 -21.52 -6.56 2.77
CA PRO A 195 -22.32 -5.60 3.52
C PRO A 195 -21.51 -4.39 3.98
N ALA A 196 -20.18 -4.41 3.81
CA ALA A 196 -19.23 -3.48 4.39
C ALA A 196 -18.77 -2.42 3.40
N TYR A 197 -19.06 -1.16 3.70
CA TYR A 197 -18.67 0.01 2.90
C TYR A 197 -18.44 1.21 3.83
N HIS A 198 -18.10 2.37 3.27
CA HIS A 198 -17.72 3.54 4.06
C HIS A 198 -18.75 3.93 5.15
N GLY A 199 -20.05 3.90 4.81
CA GLY A 199 -21.14 4.26 5.72
C GLY A 199 -21.56 3.15 6.69
N ARG A 200 -21.24 1.88 6.38
CA ARG A 200 -21.49 0.73 7.26
C ARG A 200 -20.30 -0.23 7.23
N PRO A 201 -19.19 0.12 7.89
CA PRO A 201 -18.01 -0.75 7.95
C PRO A 201 -18.27 -1.99 8.82
N THR A 202 -17.43 -3.01 8.67
CA THR A 202 -17.43 -4.17 9.57
C THR A 202 -16.81 -3.78 10.90
N VAL A 203 -17.53 -4.01 12.00
CA VAL A 203 -16.96 -3.87 13.35
C VAL A 203 -16.11 -5.09 13.66
N VAL A 204 -14.85 -4.85 14.03
CA VAL A 204 -13.87 -5.86 14.39
C VAL A 204 -13.42 -5.63 15.82
N PRO A 205 -13.74 -6.54 16.75
CA PRO A 205 -13.27 -6.46 18.13
C PRO A 205 -11.74 -6.49 18.21
N HIS A 206 -11.19 -5.63 19.05
CA HIS A 206 -9.76 -5.57 19.31
C HIS A 206 -9.53 -5.14 20.77
N ALA A 207 -8.46 -5.65 21.40
CA ALA A 207 -8.21 -5.46 22.84
C ALA A 207 -8.13 -3.98 23.26
N ASN A 208 -7.74 -3.09 22.34
CA ASN A 208 -7.63 -1.64 22.56
C ASN A 208 -8.80 -0.85 21.94
N GLY A 209 -9.99 -1.44 21.92
CA GLY A 209 -11.21 -0.85 21.37
C GLY A 209 -11.54 -1.35 19.96
N ASN A 210 -12.84 -1.43 19.65
CA ASN A 210 -13.34 -1.92 18.38
C ASN A 210 -12.83 -1.08 17.19
N GLN A 211 -12.56 -1.77 16.09
CA GLN A 211 -12.14 -1.18 14.83
C GLN A 211 -13.30 -1.26 13.83
N ALA A 212 -13.48 -0.23 13.01
CA ALA A 212 -14.41 -0.25 11.89
C ALA A 212 -13.61 -0.38 10.59
N VAL A 213 -13.82 -1.48 9.86
CA VAL A 213 -12.98 -1.88 8.73
C VAL A 213 -13.82 -2.20 7.48
N TYR A 214 -13.36 -1.76 6.31
CA TYR A 214 -13.91 -2.18 5.02
C TYR A 214 -12.81 -2.22 3.95
N ILE A 215 -13.05 -2.99 2.89
CA ILE A 215 -12.12 -3.15 1.76
C ILE A 215 -12.73 -2.50 0.53
N SER A 216 -11.95 -1.68 -0.17
CA SER A 216 -12.28 -1.04 -1.46
C SER A 216 -11.58 -1.74 -2.62
N ALA A 217 -12.09 -1.55 -3.83
CA ALA A 217 -11.55 -2.18 -5.03
C ALA A 217 -11.62 -1.27 -6.25
N SER A 218 -10.74 -1.49 -7.20
CA SER A 218 -10.80 -0.98 -8.57
C SER A 218 -10.48 -2.13 -9.55
N PRO A 219 -10.72 -1.98 -10.86
CA PRO A 219 -11.49 -0.92 -11.52
C PRO A 219 -13.02 -1.18 -11.43
N PRO A 220 -13.87 -0.26 -11.96
CA PRO A 220 -15.28 -0.55 -12.20
C PRO A 220 -15.46 -1.90 -12.91
N GLY A 221 -16.44 -2.71 -12.51
CA GLY A 221 -16.64 -4.07 -13.05
C GLY A 221 -15.91 -5.18 -12.28
N PHE A 222 -14.87 -4.86 -11.49
CA PHE A 222 -14.24 -5.78 -10.53
C PHE A 222 -14.75 -5.60 -9.09
N GLN A 223 -15.84 -4.83 -8.94
CA GLN A 223 -16.51 -4.52 -7.69
C GLN A 223 -17.82 -5.31 -7.61
N SER A 224 -17.98 -6.16 -6.60
CA SER A 224 -19.28 -6.76 -6.28
C SER A 224 -20.21 -5.77 -5.58
N CYS A 225 -21.49 -6.09 -5.50
CA CYS A 225 -22.47 -5.24 -4.81
C CYS A 225 -22.00 -4.89 -3.38
N GLY A 226 -22.08 -3.60 -3.04
CA GLY A 226 -21.64 -3.03 -1.76
C GLY A 226 -20.14 -2.75 -1.66
N ARG A 227 -19.31 -3.21 -2.60
CA ARG A 227 -17.87 -2.92 -2.60
C ARG A 227 -17.64 -1.47 -3.00
N GLU A 228 -17.00 -0.72 -2.11
CA GLU A 228 -16.66 0.69 -2.35
C GLU A 228 -15.55 0.82 -3.42
N ASP A 229 -15.66 1.85 -4.26
CA ASP A 229 -14.59 2.22 -5.18
C ASP A 229 -13.36 2.75 -4.42
N ASP A 230 -12.18 2.39 -4.90
CA ASP A 230 -10.92 2.71 -4.22
C ASP A 230 -10.66 4.22 -4.15
N LEU A 231 -10.91 4.96 -5.23
CA LEU A 231 -10.76 6.41 -5.22
C LEU A 231 -11.84 7.08 -4.38
N ASP A 232 -13.08 6.60 -4.45
CA ASP A 232 -14.17 7.14 -3.62
C ASP A 232 -13.89 6.94 -2.13
N ALA A 233 -13.39 5.77 -1.74
CA ALA A 233 -12.93 5.52 -0.38
C ALA A 233 -11.85 6.51 0.04
N MET A 234 -10.84 6.73 -0.81
CA MET A 234 -9.77 7.68 -0.52
C MET A 234 -10.28 9.13 -0.34
N VAL A 235 -11.10 9.61 -1.27
CA VAL A 235 -11.64 10.99 -1.26
C VAL A 235 -12.53 11.22 -0.05
N LYS A 236 -13.43 10.28 0.28
CA LYS A 236 -14.31 10.39 1.46
C LYS A 236 -13.49 10.56 2.75
N LEU A 237 -12.45 9.76 2.94
CA LEU A 237 -11.59 9.85 4.14
C LEU A 237 -10.82 11.17 4.22
N ILE A 238 -10.35 11.70 3.09
CA ILE A 238 -9.70 13.01 3.00
C ILE A 238 -10.70 14.14 3.28
N ASP A 239 -11.96 13.97 2.90
CA ASP A 239 -13.02 14.95 3.17
C ASP A 239 -13.49 14.98 4.62
N GLU A 240 -13.34 13.87 5.34
CA GLU A 240 -13.68 13.76 6.76
C GLU A 240 -12.60 14.27 7.72
N THR A 241 -11.34 14.38 7.26
CA THR A 241 -10.21 14.83 8.10
C THR A 241 -10.34 16.28 8.52
N LYS A 242 -9.93 16.60 9.75
CA LYS A 242 -10.04 17.96 10.33
C LYS A 242 -8.69 18.58 10.65
N HIS A 243 -7.67 17.78 10.93
CA HIS A 243 -6.41 18.32 11.45
C HIS A 243 -5.17 17.93 10.67
N ARG A 244 -5.11 16.69 10.17
CA ARG A 244 -3.89 16.15 9.57
C ARG A 244 -4.19 15.14 8.46
N LEU A 245 -3.36 15.18 7.44
CA LEU A 245 -3.31 14.18 6.38
C LEU A 245 -1.85 13.84 6.08
N ASP A 246 -1.42 12.66 6.50
CA ASP A 246 -0.06 12.16 6.26
C ASP A 246 -0.10 11.10 5.17
N MET A 247 0.60 11.31 4.06
CA MET A 247 0.45 10.53 2.85
C MET A 247 1.81 10.02 2.37
N ALA A 248 1.88 8.80 1.85
CA ALA A 248 3.07 8.33 1.15
C ALA A 248 2.74 7.40 -0.03
N VAL A 249 3.36 7.68 -1.18
CA VAL A 249 3.16 6.91 -2.42
C VAL A 249 4.44 6.86 -3.26
N MET A 250 4.56 5.80 -4.07
CA MET A 250 5.63 5.71 -5.07
C MET A 250 5.40 6.67 -6.25
N ASN A 251 4.22 6.61 -6.89
CA ASN A 251 3.89 7.44 -8.05
C ASN A 251 2.59 8.22 -7.81
N TYR A 252 2.58 9.48 -8.25
CA TYR A 252 1.45 10.41 -8.14
C TYR A 252 1.35 11.26 -9.41
N ALA A 253 0.15 11.35 -9.97
CA ALA A 253 -0.18 12.30 -11.03
C ALA A 253 -1.70 12.52 -11.10
N PRO A 254 -2.18 13.76 -11.28
CA PRO A 254 -3.59 14.09 -11.53
C PRO A 254 -4.00 13.84 -13.00
N CYS A 255 -3.34 12.90 -13.69
CA CYS A 255 -3.61 12.56 -15.08
C CYS A 255 -3.19 11.12 -15.37
N SER A 256 -3.83 10.49 -16.36
CA SER A 256 -3.46 9.15 -16.81
C SER A 256 -2.04 9.15 -17.37
N LEU A 257 -1.41 7.98 -17.39
CA LEU A 257 -0.04 7.83 -17.88
C LEU A 257 0.06 6.97 -19.13
N TYR A 258 -0.88 6.04 -19.34
CA TYR A 258 -0.72 4.96 -20.31
C TYR A 258 -1.77 4.97 -21.43
N MET A 259 -2.62 5.99 -21.50
CA MET A 259 -3.65 6.10 -22.53
C MET A 259 -3.08 6.54 -23.89
N LYS A 260 -3.75 6.10 -24.96
CA LYS A 260 -3.47 6.48 -26.34
C LYS A 260 -4.73 7.05 -27.02
N PRO A 261 -4.60 8.02 -27.94
CA PRO A 261 -3.38 8.69 -28.34
C PRO A 261 -2.86 9.70 -27.29
N LEU A 262 -3.75 10.19 -26.41
CA LEU A 262 -3.44 11.21 -25.40
C LEU A 262 -3.91 10.77 -24.01
N ASN A 263 -3.13 11.19 -23.01
CA ASN A 263 -3.50 11.05 -21.61
C ASN A 263 -4.60 12.05 -21.22
N ARG A 264 -5.41 11.68 -20.23
CA ARG A 264 -6.54 12.49 -19.74
C ARG A 264 -6.26 13.04 -18.35
N TRP A 265 -6.65 14.30 -18.14
CA TRP A 265 -6.66 14.91 -16.81
C TRP A 265 -7.75 14.30 -15.94
N TYR A 266 -7.45 14.08 -14.66
CA TYR A 266 -8.41 13.62 -13.67
C TYR A 266 -7.95 14.00 -12.25
N GLY A 267 -8.43 15.16 -11.80
CA GLY A 267 -7.97 15.81 -10.58
C GLY A 267 -8.64 15.36 -9.28
N ARG A 268 -9.51 14.34 -9.26
CA ARG A 268 -10.36 14.06 -8.06
C ARG A 268 -9.58 13.90 -6.75
N LEU A 269 -8.47 13.16 -6.76
CA LEU A 269 -7.61 13.03 -5.56
C LEU A 269 -6.86 14.34 -5.26
N ASP A 270 -6.34 15.01 -6.30
CA ASP A 270 -5.63 16.29 -6.20
C ASP A 270 -6.51 17.38 -5.58
N GLU A 271 -7.75 17.49 -6.04
CA GLU A 271 -8.78 18.39 -5.54
C GLU A 271 -9.16 18.07 -4.09
N ALA A 272 -9.28 16.78 -3.72
CA ALA A 272 -9.54 16.41 -2.33
C ALA A 272 -8.40 16.85 -1.39
N ILE A 273 -7.15 16.69 -1.82
CA ILE A 273 -5.97 17.14 -1.06
C ILE A 273 -5.97 18.67 -0.93
N ARG A 274 -6.24 19.39 -2.03
CA ARG A 274 -6.32 20.86 -2.02
C ARG A 274 -7.45 21.36 -1.11
N ARG A 275 -8.65 20.78 -1.20
CA ARG A 275 -9.79 21.11 -0.32
C ARG A 275 -9.49 20.85 1.14
N ALA A 276 -8.77 19.77 1.47
CA ALA A 276 -8.35 19.52 2.85
C ALA A 276 -7.50 20.69 3.39
N ALA A 277 -6.49 21.13 2.65
CA ALA A 277 -5.63 22.23 3.08
C ALA A 277 -6.35 23.60 3.05
N PHE A 278 -7.08 23.91 1.97
CA PHE A 278 -7.67 25.23 1.73
C PHE A 278 -8.94 25.46 2.55
N ASP A 279 -9.92 24.56 2.47
CA ASP A 279 -11.24 24.73 3.08
C ASP A 279 -11.20 24.45 4.58
N ARG A 280 -10.40 23.45 4.96
CA ARG A 280 -10.40 22.89 6.33
C ARG A 280 -9.13 23.17 7.11
N GLN A 281 -8.16 23.87 6.51
CA GLN A 281 -6.87 24.22 7.14
C GLN A 281 -6.13 22.98 7.68
N VAL A 282 -6.28 21.84 6.99
CA VAL A 282 -5.59 20.58 7.31
C VAL A 282 -4.10 20.73 7.01
N LYS A 283 -3.25 20.18 7.87
CA LYS A 283 -1.83 20.00 7.59
C LYS A 283 -1.62 18.72 6.79
N VAL A 284 -1.35 18.89 5.51
CA VAL A 284 -0.98 17.80 4.59
C VAL A 284 0.54 17.65 4.58
N ARG A 285 1.00 16.42 4.83
CA ARG A 285 2.41 16.02 4.73
C ARG A 285 2.51 14.86 3.76
N PHE A 286 3.12 15.10 2.61
CA PHE A 286 3.16 14.13 1.51
C PHE A 286 4.60 13.68 1.25
N LEU A 287 4.87 12.40 1.47
CA LEU A 287 6.12 11.75 1.15
C LEU A 287 6.06 11.07 -0.23
N PHE A 288 6.93 11.47 -1.14
CA PHE A 288 7.02 10.92 -2.49
C PHE A 288 8.30 10.12 -2.69
N SER A 289 8.21 8.91 -3.26
CA SER A 289 9.39 8.07 -3.51
C SER A 289 10.19 8.53 -4.73
N ARG A 290 11.49 8.75 -4.54
CA ARG A 290 12.48 8.84 -5.62
C ARG A 290 13.33 7.57 -5.64
N TRP A 291 13.47 7.04 -6.86
CA TRP A 291 14.27 5.86 -7.22
C TRP A 291 14.66 5.95 -8.70
N SER A 292 15.47 5.01 -9.20
CA SER A 292 16.03 5.02 -10.56
C SER A 292 14.99 5.08 -11.69
N HIS A 293 13.74 4.67 -11.44
CA HIS A 293 12.66 4.65 -12.43
C HIS A 293 11.64 5.79 -12.26
N THR A 294 11.98 6.83 -11.50
CA THR A 294 11.07 7.97 -11.27
C THR A 294 11.03 8.89 -12.49
N ALA A 295 9.86 9.05 -13.10
CA ALA A 295 9.69 9.99 -14.21
C ALA A 295 9.73 11.45 -13.72
N ALA A 296 10.47 12.31 -14.43
CA ALA A 296 10.63 13.72 -14.06
C ALA A 296 9.31 14.50 -14.00
N LYS A 297 8.31 14.13 -14.82
CA LYS A 297 6.99 14.78 -14.85
C LYS A 297 6.25 14.78 -13.50
N PHE A 298 6.51 13.81 -12.64
CA PHE A 298 5.86 13.74 -11.32
C PHE A 298 6.22 14.94 -10.44
N TYR A 299 7.45 15.47 -10.55
CA TYR A 299 7.88 16.62 -9.75
C TYR A 299 7.06 17.86 -10.06
N SER A 300 6.68 18.12 -11.32
CA SER A 300 5.85 19.27 -11.70
C SER A 300 4.47 19.23 -11.04
N TYR A 301 3.83 18.06 -10.97
CA TYR A 301 2.54 17.90 -10.29
C TYR A 301 2.66 18.12 -8.78
N LEU A 302 3.73 17.57 -8.16
CA LEU A 302 4.00 17.77 -6.75
C LEU A 302 4.26 19.25 -6.43
N HIS A 303 5.06 19.94 -7.23
CA HIS A 303 5.28 21.39 -7.07
C HIS A 303 3.99 22.18 -7.14
N SER A 304 3.15 21.93 -8.16
CA SER A 304 1.84 22.57 -8.28
C SER A 304 0.95 22.33 -7.06
N LEU A 305 1.01 21.14 -6.46
CA LEU A 305 0.24 20.80 -5.27
C LEU A 305 0.81 21.49 -4.01
N ALA A 306 2.13 21.61 -3.88
CA ALA A 306 2.77 22.27 -2.74
C ALA A 306 2.60 23.81 -2.78
N ASP A 307 2.62 24.41 -3.97
CA ASP A 307 2.64 25.86 -4.17
C ASP A 307 1.42 26.58 -3.58
N ILE A 308 0.26 25.91 -3.58
CA ILE A 308 -1.00 26.44 -3.00
C ILE A 308 -0.88 26.74 -1.51
N SER A 309 0.10 26.15 -0.80
CA SER A 309 0.34 26.41 0.63
C SER A 309 0.58 27.88 0.94
N SER A 310 1.17 28.63 0.00
CA SER A 310 1.43 30.07 0.16
C SER A 310 0.17 30.92 -0.03
N GLN A 311 -0.87 30.37 -0.66
CA GLN A 311 -2.11 31.05 -1.05
C GLN A 311 -3.32 30.60 -0.22
N LEU A 312 -3.11 29.83 0.86
CA LEU A 312 -4.21 29.37 1.71
C LEU A 312 -4.88 30.56 2.39
N GLN A 313 -6.22 30.56 2.41
CA GLN A 313 -7.01 31.62 3.04
C GLN A 313 -6.69 31.80 4.53
N CYS A 314 -6.67 33.07 4.95
CA CYS A 314 -6.56 33.48 6.35
C CYS A 314 -7.83 33.14 7.14
N ILE A 315 -7.68 32.58 8.34
CA ILE A 315 -8.73 32.64 9.36
C ILE A 315 -8.49 33.89 10.22
N TYR A 316 -9.46 34.81 10.19
CA TYR A 316 -9.42 36.03 10.99
C TYR A 316 -10.03 35.80 12.39
N LYS A 317 -9.30 36.23 13.41
CA LYS A 317 -9.82 36.44 14.77
C LYS A 317 -9.58 37.89 15.15
N GLY A 318 -10.61 38.73 15.02
CA GLY A 318 -10.46 40.18 15.04
C GLY A 318 -9.57 40.63 13.88
N LYS A 319 -8.56 41.47 14.17
CA LYS A 319 -7.59 41.94 13.16
C LYS A 319 -6.46 40.95 12.85
N ARG A 320 -6.39 39.81 13.56
CA ARG A 320 -5.30 38.84 13.40
C ARG A 320 -5.66 37.79 12.35
N CYS A 321 -4.96 37.78 11.23
CA CYS A 321 -4.96 36.64 10.30
C CYS A 321 -4.08 35.51 10.87
N SER A 322 -4.57 34.28 10.77
CA SER A 322 -3.74 33.08 10.94
C SER A 322 -4.12 32.02 9.91
N THR A 323 -3.12 31.42 9.27
CA THR A 323 -3.25 30.21 8.47
C THR A 323 -2.70 29.03 9.26
N ARG A 324 -3.39 27.88 9.21
CA ARG A 324 -2.97 26.66 9.91
C ARG A 324 -2.74 25.49 8.97
N GLY A 325 -3.41 25.50 7.81
CA GLY A 325 -3.24 24.50 6.78
C GLY A 325 -1.89 24.63 6.09
N SER A 326 -1.48 23.54 5.44
CA SER A 326 -0.27 23.50 4.60
C SER A 326 -0.30 22.25 3.73
N ILE A 327 0.36 22.30 2.58
CA ILE A 327 0.77 21.11 1.83
C ILE A 327 2.28 21.12 1.72
N ASP A 328 2.94 20.37 2.59
CA ASP A 328 4.39 20.17 2.51
C ASP A 328 4.66 18.81 1.87
N ILE A 329 5.53 18.81 0.86
CA ILE A 329 5.89 17.64 0.08
C ILE A 329 7.37 17.41 0.23
N ARG A 330 7.74 16.16 0.54
CA ARG A 330 9.14 15.75 0.66
C ARG A 330 9.41 14.51 -0.16
N ILE A 331 10.64 14.45 -0.66
CA ILE A 331 11.12 13.32 -1.45
C ILE A 331 11.91 12.40 -0.54
N ILE A 332 11.58 11.11 -0.55
CA ILE A 332 12.36 10.04 0.10
C ILE A 332 13.06 9.20 -0.94
N GLN A 333 14.31 8.86 -0.69
CA GLN A 333 15.07 7.92 -1.50
C GLN A 333 15.69 6.87 -0.58
N VAL A 334 15.53 5.60 -0.94
CA VAL A 334 16.18 4.52 -0.21
C VAL A 334 17.66 4.50 -0.63
N PRO A 335 18.63 4.60 0.29
CA PRO A 335 20.04 4.62 -0.08
C PRO A 335 20.47 3.30 -0.74
N ASP A 336 21.28 3.36 -1.79
CA ASP A 336 21.71 2.15 -2.52
C ASP A 336 22.60 1.24 -1.69
N MET A 337 23.58 1.81 -0.99
CA MET A 337 24.58 1.05 -0.21
C MET A 337 25.18 -0.08 -1.06
N LYS A 338 25.53 -1.23 -0.45
CA LYS A 338 25.99 -2.43 -1.18
C LYS A 338 24.89 -3.14 -1.99
N TYR A 339 23.66 -2.62 -1.99
CA TYR A 339 22.49 -3.25 -2.60
C TYR A 339 22.07 -2.59 -3.92
N GLY A 340 22.79 -1.55 -4.37
CA GLY A 340 22.45 -0.79 -5.59
C GLY A 340 22.51 -1.59 -6.89
N GLY A 341 23.24 -2.72 -6.91
CA GLY A 341 23.31 -3.61 -8.07
C GLY A 341 22.10 -4.54 -8.24
N ILE A 342 21.14 -4.53 -7.30
CA ILE A 342 19.94 -5.38 -7.36
C ILE A 342 18.87 -4.69 -8.22
N PRO A 343 18.44 -5.25 -9.36
CA PRO A 343 17.48 -4.60 -10.25
C PRO A 343 16.13 -4.35 -9.58
N PHE A 344 15.50 -3.22 -9.92
CA PHE A 344 14.17 -2.81 -9.41
C PHE A 344 14.05 -2.83 -7.88
N SER A 345 15.14 -2.55 -7.18
CA SER A 345 15.19 -2.47 -5.72
C SER A 345 15.34 -1.02 -5.24
N ARG A 346 15.59 -0.83 -3.94
CA ARG A 346 15.87 0.49 -3.33
C ARG A 346 14.77 1.52 -3.59
N VAL A 347 13.53 1.10 -3.43
CA VAL A 347 12.36 1.96 -3.63
C VAL A 347 11.51 2.03 -2.37
N TYR A 348 10.89 3.19 -2.14
CA TYR A 348 9.82 3.36 -1.15
C TYR A 348 8.49 3.08 -1.83
N HIS A 349 8.01 1.85 -1.69
CA HIS A 349 6.94 1.29 -2.49
C HIS A 349 5.58 1.26 -1.77
N SER A 350 5.44 1.90 -0.62
CA SER A 350 4.15 2.00 0.09
C SER A 350 3.12 2.87 -0.67
N LYS A 351 1.82 2.58 -0.48
CA LYS A 351 0.70 3.43 -0.94
C LYS A 351 -0.34 3.53 0.16
N TYR A 352 -0.28 4.60 0.95
CA TYR A 352 -1.14 4.74 2.12
C TYR A 352 -1.25 6.20 2.55
N PHE A 353 -2.28 6.49 3.33
CA PHE A 353 -2.34 7.72 4.10
C PHE A 353 -3.02 7.50 5.45
N VAL A 354 -2.75 8.41 6.38
CA VAL A 354 -3.29 8.42 7.73
C VAL A 354 -3.86 9.80 8.01
N THR A 355 -5.12 9.84 8.43
CA THR A 355 -5.78 11.06 8.89
C THR A 355 -5.78 11.12 10.42
N ASP A 356 -6.52 12.08 10.99
CA ASP A 356 -6.84 12.09 12.41
C ASP A 356 -7.87 11.02 12.81
N LYS A 357 -8.56 10.40 11.84
CA LYS A 357 -9.68 9.47 12.08
C LYS A 357 -9.51 8.07 11.50
N ALA A 358 -8.71 7.93 10.45
CA ALA A 358 -8.64 6.72 9.65
C ALA A 358 -7.25 6.48 9.06
N VAL A 359 -7.01 5.24 8.66
CA VAL A 359 -5.89 4.85 7.80
C VAL A 359 -6.44 4.15 6.56
N TYR A 360 -5.87 4.49 5.40
CA TYR A 360 -6.07 3.79 4.14
C TYR A 360 -4.73 3.16 3.72
N ILE A 361 -4.75 1.88 3.34
CA ILE A 361 -3.58 1.15 2.82
C ILE A 361 -4.01 0.47 1.53
N GLY A 362 -3.29 0.71 0.45
CA GLY A 362 -3.63 0.20 -0.86
C GLY A 362 -2.48 -0.50 -1.58
N THR A 363 -2.83 -1.16 -2.68
CA THR A 363 -1.88 -1.77 -3.62
C THR A 363 -1.53 -0.85 -4.79
N SER A 364 -2.37 0.13 -5.08
CA SER A 364 -2.34 0.99 -6.26
C SER A 364 -1.54 2.27 -6.08
N ASN A 365 -0.79 2.66 -7.12
CA ASN A 365 -0.22 4.02 -7.21
C ASN A 365 -1.33 5.04 -7.49
N TRP A 366 -1.05 6.33 -7.25
CA TRP A 366 -2.06 7.37 -7.30
C TRP A 366 -2.06 8.09 -8.65
N THR A 367 -2.46 7.35 -9.68
CA THR A 367 -2.76 7.88 -11.01
C THR A 367 -4.08 7.29 -11.52
N PRO A 368 -4.81 7.98 -12.42
CA PRO A 368 -6.13 7.57 -12.90
C PRO A 368 -6.18 6.16 -13.49
N ASP A 369 -5.11 5.71 -14.15
CA ASP A 369 -5.04 4.37 -14.74
C ASP A 369 -5.24 3.26 -13.69
N TYR A 370 -4.86 3.52 -12.44
CA TYR A 370 -4.99 2.58 -11.32
C TYR A 370 -6.42 2.43 -10.80
N TRP A 371 -7.28 3.42 -11.05
CA TRP A 371 -8.70 3.36 -10.68
C TRP A 371 -9.58 2.97 -11.86
N TRP A 372 -9.18 3.31 -13.09
CA TRP A 372 -10.00 3.07 -14.28
C TRP A 372 -9.83 1.68 -14.88
N PHE A 373 -8.61 1.15 -14.94
CA PHE A 373 -8.31 -0.02 -15.79
C PHE A 373 -7.44 -1.08 -15.11
N THR A 374 -6.86 -0.79 -13.95
CA THR A 374 -5.97 -1.69 -13.23
C THR A 374 -6.65 -2.16 -11.96
N SER A 375 -6.60 -3.45 -11.66
CA SER A 375 -7.22 -3.93 -10.44
C SER A 375 -6.27 -3.83 -9.25
N GLY A 376 -6.60 -2.94 -8.34
CA GLY A 376 -6.01 -2.85 -7.02
C GLY A 376 -7.08 -2.90 -5.93
N ILE A 377 -6.62 -3.02 -4.69
CA ILE A 377 -7.47 -3.02 -3.52
C ILE A 377 -6.92 -2.10 -2.44
N GLY A 378 -7.83 -1.56 -1.65
CA GLY A 378 -7.55 -0.79 -0.45
C GLY A 378 -8.20 -1.40 0.77
N ILE A 379 -7.60 -1.21 1.93
CA ILE A 379 -8.22 -1.48 3.23
C ILE A 379 -8.26 -0.19 4.05
N VAL A 380 -9.44 0.07 4.62
CA VAL A 380 -9.69 1.22 5.47
C VAL A 380 -9.93 0.76 6.88
N VAL A 381 -9.25 1.40 7.83
CA VAL A 381 -9.47 1.20 9.27
C VAL A 381 -9.77 2.55 9.92
N LYS A 382 -10.88 2.62 10.65
CA LYS A 382 -11.28 3.75 11.49
C LYS A 382 -11.75 3.26 12.86
N SER A 383 -12.00 4.19 13.78
CA SER A 383 -12.65 3.87 15.05
C SER A 383 -14.12 3.52 14.80
N ASP A 384 -14.62 2.49 15.48
CA ASP A 384 -16.06 2.19 15.50
C ASP A 384 -16.83 3.27 16.31
N ASP A 385 -16.20 3.76 17.38
CA ASP A 385 -16.65 4.97 18.07
C ASP A 385 -16.05 6.21 17.40
N ILE A 386 -16.90 6.97 16.70
CA ILE A 386 -16.50 8.19 15.97
C ILE A 386 -15.98 9.32 16.87
N SER A 387 -16.21 9.25 18.20
CA SER A 387 -15.65 10.19 19.16
C SER A 387 -14.21 9.87 19.54
N GLN A 388 -13.74 8.66 19.21
CA GLN A 388 -12.40 8.19 19.52
C GLN A 388 -11.54 8.05 18.27
N THR A 389 -10.21 8.14 18.46
CA THR A 389 -9.26 7.73 17.42
C THR A 389 -8.90 6.26 17.63
N SER A 390 -9.05 5.47 16.58
CA SER A 390 -8.69 4.04 16.56
C SER A 390 -7.26 3.81 17.05
N TYR A 391 -7.07 2.75 17.83
CA TYR A 391 -5.74 2.29 18.25
C TYR A 391 -4.80 2.08 17.06
N LEU A 392 -5.29 1.43 16.00
CA LEU A 392 -4.50 1.18 14.79
C LEU A 392 -4.17 2.50 14.08
N VAL A 393 -5.11 3.42 13.96
CA VAL A 393 -4.84 4.76 13.41
C VAL A 393 -3.74 5.46 14.21
N LYS A 394 -3.75 5.37 15.55
CA LYS A 394 -2.67 5.91 16.40
C LYS A 394 -1.34 5.20 16.14
N GLN A 395 -1.31 3.87 16.00
CA GLN A 395 -0.09 3.13 15.70
C GLN A 395 0.50 3.50 14.34
N PHE A 396 -0.33 3.58 13.29
CA PHE A 396 0.09 4.00 11.95
C PHE A 396 0.58 5.44 11.96
N ALA A 397 -0.12 6.35 12.65
CA ALA A 397 0.33 7.73 12.83
C ALA A 397 1.67 7.82 13.57
N GLN A 398 1.89 7.00 14.60
CA GLN A 398 3.16 6.93 15.33
C GLN A 398 4.28 6.29 14.51
N HIS A 399 3.97 5.34 13.63
CA HIS A 399 4.95 4.70 12.76
C HIS A 399 5.36 5.59 11.59
N LEU A 400 4.43 6.34 10.98
CA LEU A 400 4.79 7.50 10.17
C LEU A 400 5.77 8.40 10.94
N CYS A 401 5.54 8.54 12.24
CA CYS A 401 6.40 9.26 13.15
C CYS A 401 7.64 8.52 13.66
N GLY A 402 8.08 7.38 13.12
CA GLY A 402 9.12 6.54 13.74
C GLY A 402 10.46 6.39 13.00
N PHE A 403 10.56 6.70 11.71
CA PHE A 403 11.58 6.07 10.86
C PHE A 403 12.53 7.03 10.12
N CYS A 404 13.48 7.64 10.83
CA CYS A 404 14.80 7.97 10.25
C CYS A 404 15.87 8.13 11.33
N VAL A 405 16.37 7.02 11.88
CA VAL A 405 17.59 7.04 12.69
C VAL A 405 18.46 5.87 12.29
N ARG A 406 19.43 6.13 11.40
CA ARG A 406 20.86 5.80 11.57
C ARG A 406 21.64 6.15 10.30
N ARG A 407 21.93 7.45 10.15
CA ARG A 407 23.24 8.03 9.77
C ARG A 407 23.01 9.46 9.34
N ARG A 408 23.22 10.37 10.29
CA ARG A 408 23.43 11.79 10.05
C ARG A 408 24.61 11.89 9.09
N TRP A 409 24.40 12.42 7.88
CA TRP A 409 25.49 12.87 7.03
C TRP A 409 26.12 14.08 7.73
N ARG A 410 27.25 13.88 8.43
CA ARG A 410 28.06 14.99 8.93
C ARG A 410 28.90 15.46 7.76
N HIS A 411 28.56 16.60 7.20
CA HIS A 411 29.59 17.46 6.65
C HIS A 411 30.35 18.04 7.84
N GLU A 412 31.66 17.82 7.86
CA GLU A 412 32.58 18.52 8.72
C GLU A 412 32.54 20.01 8.39
N THR A 413 31.97 20.81 9.29
CA THR A 413 32.44 22.16 9.56
C THR A 413 32.45 22.39 11.06
N LYS A 414 33.50 23.08 11.51
CA LYS A 414 33.97 23.21 12.89
C LYS A 414 32.95 23.92 13.83
N GLN A 415 33.05 23.54 15.11
CA GLN A 415 32.46 23.99 16.40
C GLN A 415 32.23 25.51 16.66
N PRO A 416 31.66 25.98 17.82
CA PRO A 416 31.34 25.28 19.09
C PRO A 416 29.96 25.53 19.78
N VAL A 417 29.60 24.55 20.62
CA VAL A 417 29.01 24.55 21.98
C VAL A 417 28.24 25.78 22.51
N LEU A 418 27.02 25.55 23.00
CA LEU A 418 26.52 26.08 24.29
C LEU A 418 25.52 25.10 24.94
N SER A 419 25.64 25.00 26.26
CA SER A 419 24.99 24.09 27.21
C SER A 419 23.68 24.66 27.79
N GLY A 420 22.81 23.78 28.32
CA GLY A 420 21.69 24.17 29.18
C GLY A 420 20.55 23.15 29.24
N MET A 421 20.51 22.34 30.30
CA MET A 421 19.40 21.43 30.65
C MET A 421 18.19 22.19 31.21
N SER A 422 16.95 21.74 30.91
CA SER A 422 15.93 21.51 31.94
C SER A 422 14.85 20.53 31.45
N ASN A 423 14.39 19.69 32.38
CA ASN A 423 13.48 18.56 32.19
C ASN A 423 12.01 19.00 32.16
N SER A 424 11.21 18.44 31.23
CA SER A 424 9.99 17.67 31.50
C SER A 424 9.08 17.58 30.24
N CYS A 425 8.51 16.39 30.00
CA CYS A 425 7.38 16.14 29.08
C CYS A 425 7.60 16.25 27.54
N ALA A 426 8.66 15.65 26.97
CA ALA A 426 8.90 15.76 25.51
C ALA A 426 9.49 14.54 24.78
N ARG A 427 9.28 13.30 25.24
CA ARG A 427 9.86 12.09 24.59
C ARG A 427 9.00 11.31 23.59
N CYS A 428 7.78 11.74 23.27
CA CYS A 428 6.92 11.04 22.28
C CYS A 428 6.75 11.78 20.94
N ARG A 429 7.50 12.86 20.66
CA ARG A 429 7.21 13.78 19.54
C ARG A 429 8.31 13.87 18.44
N GLN A 430 9.40 13.11 18.52
CA GLN A 430 10.65 13.45 17.79
C GLN A 430 10.93 12.73 16.46
N HIS A 431 10.18 11.72 16.02
CA HIS A 431 10.72 10.81 14.98
C HIS A 431 10.08 10.91 13.57
N PHE A 432 8.85 11.46 13.37
CA PHE A 432 8.37 11.88 12.04
C PHE A 432 9.24 13.00 11.52
N GLU A 433 9.52 13.93 12.42
CA GLU A 433 10.42 15.02 12.19
C GLU A 433 11.74 14.52 11.61
N ALA A 434 12.27 13.35 11.98
CA ALA A 434 13.51 12.86 11.38
C ALA A 434 13.37 12.39 9.93
N CYS A 435 12.30 11.66 9.57
CA CYS A 435 12.06 11.17 8.20
C CYS A 435 11.67 12.31 7.26
N TRP A 436 10.76 13.14 7.77
CA TRP A 436 10.45 14.45 7.22
C TRP A 436 11.73 15.26 7.03
N GLN A 437 12.52 15.53 8.07
CA GLN A 437 13.78 16.31 7.98
C GLN A 437 14.84 15.67 7.09
N SER A 438 14.85 14.35 6.93
CA SER A 438 15.72 13.68 5.97
C SER A 438 15.24 13.79 4.52
N GLY A 439 13.94 13.99 4.33
CA GLY A 439 13.37 14.30 3.03
C GLY A 439 13.80 15.69 2.59
N ILE A 440 14.36 15.78 1.39
CA ILE A 440 14.82 17.04 0.84
C ILE A 440 13.59 17.81 0.36
N ARG A 441 13.41 19.05 0.84
CA ARG A 441 12.53 20.02 0.17
C ARG A 441 13.21 20.43 -1.11
N GLN A 442 12.55 20.26 -2.25
CA GLN A 442 13.01 20.92 -3.47
C GLN A 442 12.74 22.42 -3.34
N THR A 443 13.80 23.20 -3.19
CA THR A 443 13.76 24.65 -3.47
C THR A 443 13.76 24.85 -4.98
N PRO A 444 13.15 25.93 -5.50
CA PRO A 444 13.10 26.20 -6.93
C PRO A 444 14.47 26.66 -7.39
N ASP A 445 15.38 25.72 -7.68
CA ASP A 445 16.60 26.02 -8.41
C ASP A 445 16.52 25.30 -9.77
N TYR A 446 16.11 26.08 -10.77
CA TYR A 446 16.02 25.66 -12.15
C TYR A 446 17.42 25.29 -12.66
N ARG A 447 17.65 24.00 -12.88
CA ARG A 447 18.50 23.50 -13.96
C ARG A 447 18.06 22.10 -14.33
N LEU A 448 17.26 22.02 -15.41
CA LEU A 448 16.97 20.77 -16.11
C LEU A 448 18.31 20.13 -16.50
N PRO A 449 18.55 18.84 -16.19
CA PRO A 449 19.66 18.11 -16.79
C PRO A 449 19.43 18.04 -18.30
N THR A 450 20.42 18.47 -19.06
CA THR A 450 20.48 18.25 -20.50
C THR A 450 20.31 16.76 -20.81
N ILE A 451 19.37 16.49 -21.70
CA ILE A 451 19.04 15.17 -22.23
C ILE A 451 20.25 14.67 -23.03
N GLN A 452 20.75 13.48 -22.68
CA GLN A 452 21.33 12.53 -23.62
C GLN A 452 20.48 11.27 -23.60
#